data_AF-A0A0C2CJ74-F1
#
_entry.id   AF-A0A0C2CJ74-F1
#
_cell.length_a   1.000
_cell.length_b   1.000
_cell.length_c   1.000
_cell.angle_alpha   90.00
_cell.angle_beta   90.00
_cell.angle_gamma   90.00
#
_symmetry.space_group_name_H-M   'P 1'
#
loop_
_entity.id
_entity.type
_entity.pdbx_description
1 polymer ?
#
loop_
_entity_poly.entity_id
_entity_poly.type
_entity_poly.pdbx_seq_one_letter_code
_entity_poly.pdbx_strand_id
1 'polypeptide(L)'
;MPLLKTMRAVKREILILISTWVASAKDRQMVLENIVPPLFDAVLFDYQKNVPAAREPKVLSLLSIIVTKLGSMLASQVPQILAAVFECTLEMINKDMEAFPEHRTNFFQLIHALTVECFPVFLALPQEQLSYIIDAVVWAFQHSMRNVAEIGLDILKDMLDRVEHLPRDQSQPFYKRFYMQILQHVLAVVADSSQVHVAGLTYYAEVLCRLFKACEFLITVPLNDENPKQSNVDYIYEYIASIFVQHFTNLTEAQIRVIIKGFFSFNTDQGGMRNHLRDFLVQIKEFNGEDTSDLFLEEREAEIQAVQAKKNAVPGMLDPNNIVDEDEMR
;
A
#
# COMPACT_ATOMS: atom_id res chain seq x y z
N MET A 1 36.09 -7.92 -21.38
CA MET A 1 35.48 -8.11 -20.04
C MET A 1 35.95 -7.07 -19.00
N PRO A 2 37.26 -6.81 -18.78
CA PRO A 2 37.71 -5.82 -17.78
C PRO A 2 37.26 -4.38 -18.07
N LEU A 3 37.38 -3.93 -19.32
CA LEU A 3 37.02 -2.56 -19.73
C LEU A 3 35.54 -2.25 -19.49
N LEU A 4 34.62 -3.15 -19.84
CA LEU A 4 33.18 -2.96 -19.60
C LEU A 4 32.84 -2.85 -18.11
N LYS A 5 33.51 -3.65 -17.26
CA LYS A 5 33.37 -3.55 -15.81
C LYS A 5 33.86 -2.19 -15.30
N THR A 6 35.01 -1.71 -15.80
CA THR A 6 35.55 -0.38 -15.47
C THR A 6 34.62 0.74 -15.94
N MET A 7 34.07 0.68 -17.16
CA MET A 7 33.14 1.69 -17.66
C MET A 7 31.86 1.77 -16.81
N ARG A 8 31.32 0.62 -16.39
CA ARG A 8 30.18 0.56 -15.46
C ARG A 8 30.53 1.14 -14.08
N ALA A 9 31.72 0.83 -13.56
CA ALA A 9 32.20 1.40 -12.31
C ALA A 9 32.31 2.93 -12.40
N VAL A 10 32.85 3.47 -13.50
CA VAL A 10 32.91 4.92 -13.72
C VAL A 10 31.51 5.55 -13.76
N LYS A 11 30.55 4.97 -14.51
CA LYS A 11 29.15 5.44 -14.51
C LYS A 11 28.57 5.46 -13.09
N ARG A 12 28.79 4.39 -12.33
CA ARG A 12 28.32 4.26 -10.95
C ARG A 12 28.89 5.34 -10.03
N GLU A 13 30.20 5.57 -10.04
CA GLU A 13 30.84 6.57 -9.19
C GLU A 13 30.39 7.99 -9.54
N ILE A 14 30.18 8.29 -10.82
CA ILE A 14 29.60 9.58 -11.25
C ILE A 14 28.19 9.76 -10.68
N LEU A 15 27.33 8.74 -10.78
CA LEU A 15 25.97 8.78 -10.24
C LEU A 15 25.97 8.95 -8.71
N ILE A 16 26.88 8.30 -7.99
CA ILE A 16 27.03 8.44 -6.53
C ILE A 16 27.46 9.87 -6.16
N LEU A 17 28.43 10.43 -6.88
CA LEU A 17 28.90 11.80 -6.65
C LEU A 17 27.76 12.82 -6.85
N ILE A 18 27.03 12.70 -7.96
CA ILE A 18 25.89 13.58 -8.27
C ILE A 18 24.80 13.42 -7.21
N SER A 19 24.46 12.18 -6.84
CA SER A 19 23.46 11.87 -5.81
C SER A 19 23.81 12.53 -4.47
N THR A 20 25.07 12.40 -4.04
CA THR A 20 25.56 12.95 -2.77
C THR A 20 25.49 14.48 -2.77
N TRP A 21 25.86 15.10 -3.90
CA TRP A 21 25.79 16.54 -4.05
C TRP A 21 24.34 17.05 -4.07
N VAL A 22 23.44 16.43 -4.84
CA VAL A 22 22.02 16.80 -4.90
C VAL A 22 21.37 16.70 -3.52
N ALA A 23 21.61 15.60 -2.79
CA ALA A 23 21.07 15.42 -1.44
C ALA A 23 21.48 16.58 -0.51
N SER A 24 22.71 17.07 -0.65
CA SER A 24 23.30 18.14 0.18
C SER A 24 23.02 19.56 -0.32
N ALA A 25 22.54 19.73 -1.56
CA ALA A 25 22.33 21.04 -2.17
C ALA A 25 21.32 21.89 -1.39
N LYS A 26 21.59 23.19 -1.18
CA LYS A 26 20.65 24.08 -0.48
C LYS A 26 19.67 24.76 -1.43
N ASP A 27 20.17 25.13 -2.60
CA ASP A 27 19.39 25.80 -3.64
C ASP A 27 18.68 24.77 -4.53
N ARG A 28 17.40 24.51 -4.22
CA ARG A 28 16.57 23.55 -4.97
C ARG A 28 16.23 24.05 -6.37
N GLN A 29 16.09 25.37 -6.54
CA GLN A 29 15.76 25.96 -7.85
C GLN A 29 16.94 25.79 -8.81
N MET A 30 18.15 26.06 -8.34
CA MET A 30 19.36 25.85 -9.13
C MET A 30 19.50 24.39 -9.57
N VAL A 31 19.24 23.43 -8.67
CA VAL A 31 19.25 21.99 -9.00
C VAL A 31 18.21 21.68 -10.08
N LEU A 32 16.97 22.16 -9.93
CA LEU A 32 15.89 21.90 -10.88
C LEU A 32 16.18 22.51 -12.26
N GLU A 33 16.70 23.73 -12.32
CA GLU A 33 16.87 24.45 -13.60
C GLU A 33 18.16 24.06 -14.34
N ASN A 34 19.25 23.81 -13.61
CA ASN A 34 20.58 23.67 -14.21
C ASN A 34 21.14 22.25 -14.17
N ILE A 35 20.65 21.39 -13.26
CA ILE A 35 21.20 20.05 -13.05
C ILE A 35 20.25 18.98 -13.59
N VAL A 36 18.96 19.07 -13.26
CA VAL A 36 17.98 18.05 -13.67
C VAL A 36 17.90 17.87 -15.19
N PRO A 37 17.78 18.93 -16.02
CA PRO A 37 17.61 18.75 -17.47
C PRO A 37 18.77 17.99 -18.14
N PRO A 38 20.05 18.45 -18.04
CA PRO A 38 21.14 17.75 -18.71
C PRO A 38 21.41 16.36 -18.10
N LEU A 39 21.12 16.17 -16.81
CA LEU A 39 21.23 14.87 -16.17
C LEU A 39 20.21 13.89 -16.73
N PHE A 40 18.95 14.31 -16.88
CA PHE A 40 17.89 13.46 -17.39
C PHE A 40 18.10 13.10 -18.85
N ASP A 41 18.55 14.05 -19.67
CA ASP A 41 18.94 13.80 -21.07
C ASP A 41 20.02 12.71 -21.17
N ALA A 42 20.97 12.71 -20.23
CA ALA A 42 22.06 11.73 -20.21
C ALA A 42 21.66 10.35 -19.67
N VAL A 43 20.78 10.28 -18.66
CA VAL A 43 20.55 9.03 -17.90
C VAL A 43 19.25 8.31 -18.24
N LEU A 44 18.16 9.03 -18.56
CA LEU A 44 16.83 8.41 -18.69
C LEU A 44 16.75 7.53 -19.95
N PHE A 45 17.10 8.09 -21.11
CA PHE A 45 17.07 7.36 -22.37
C PHE A 45 18.11 6.23 -22.42
N ASP A 46 19.31 6.48 -21.88
CA ASP A 46 20.36 5.45 -21.74
C ASP A 46 19.88 4.29 -20.87
N TYR A 47 19.24 4.55 -19.73
CA TYR A 47 18.68 3.49 -18.89
C TYR A 47 17.59 2.70 -19.63
N GLN A 48 16.63 3.38 -20.25
CA GLN A 48 15.50 2.74 -20.93
C GLN A 48 15.97 1.81 -22.06
N LYS A 49 16.90 2.27 -22.91
CA LYS A 49 17.34 1.55 -24.11
C LYS A 49 18.39 0.48 -23.87
N ASN A 50 19.08 0.51 -22.73
CA ASN A 50 20.03 -0.54 -22.38
C ASN A 50 19.34 -1.88 -22.11
N VAL A 51 20.05 -2.98 -22.43
CA VAL A 51 19.64 -4.33 -22.06
C VAL A 51 19.63 -4.49 -20.52
N PRO A 52 18.81 -5.40 -19.95
CA PRO A 52 18.67 -5.56 -18.50
C PRO A 52 19.99 -5.62 -17.72
N ALA A 53 20.97 -6.40 -18.20
CA ALA A 53 22.27 -6.56 -17.55
C ALA A 53 23.16 -5.30 -17.57
N ALA A 54 22.85 -4.32 -18.42
CA ALA A 54 23.58 -3.06 -18.60
C ALA A 54 22.89 -1.85 -17.94
N ARG A 55 21.62 -1.99 -17.53
CA ARG A 55 20.91 -0.95 -16.77
C ARG A 55 21.57 -0.77 -15.40
N GLU A 56 22.02 0.44 -15.10
CA GLU A 56 22.70 0.74 -13.83
C GLU A 56 21.67 1.04 -12.73
N PRO A 57 21.58 0.24 -11.65
CA PRO A 57 20.57 0.43 -10.60
C PRO A 57 20.71 1.75 -9.86
N LYS A 58 21.90 2.37 -9.85
CA LYS A 58 22.10 3.70 -9.25
C LYS A 58 21.37 4.83 -9.97
N VAL A 59 20.90 4.62 -11.20
CA VAL A 59 19.98 5.59 -11.85
C VAL A 59 18.69 5.70 -11.05
N LEU A 60 18.08 4.58 -10.64
CA LEU A 60 16.86 4.58 -9.83
C LEU A 60 17.07 5.25 -8.46
N SER A 61 18.21 4.97 -7.81
CA SER A 61 18.57 5.58 -6.53
C SER A 61 18.79 7.10 -6.65
N LEU A 62 19.49 7.55 -7.70
CA LEU A 62 19.65 8.97 -8.00
C LEU A 62 18.29 9.65 -8.21
N LEU A 63 17.39 9.03 -8.98
CA LEU A 63 16.05 9.58 -9.22
C LEU A 63 15.25 9.68 -7.93
N SER A 64 15.29 8.66 -7.06
CA SER A 64 14.67 8.71 -5.72
C SER A 64 15.21 9.90 -4.91
N ILE A 65 16.53 10.11 -4.90
CA ILE A 65 17.16 11.25 -4.20
C ILE A 65 16.72 12.59 -4.79
N ILE A 66 16.63 12.72 -6.11
CA ILE A 66 16.17 13.94 -6.78
C ILE A 66 14.71 14.23 -6.42
N VAL A 67 13.83 13.21 -6.44
CA VAL A 67 12.42 13.32 -6.06
C VAL A 67 12.30 13.79 -4.61
N THR A 68 12.95 13.11 -3.67
CA THR A 68 12.97 13.51 -2.25
C THR A 68 13.53 14.91 -2.03
N LYS A 69 14.50 15.33 -2.85
CA LYS A 69 15.13 16.65 -2.69
C LYS A 69 14.26 17.80 -3.18
N LEU A 70 13.61 17.61 -4.32
CA LEU A 70 12.88 18.67 -5.03
C LEU A 70 11.38 18.65 -4.72
N GLY A 71 10.86 17.53 -4.23
CA GLY A 71 9.47 17.38 -3.88
C GLY A 71 8.55 17.67 -5.07
N SER A 72 7.45 18.37 -4.78
CA SER A 72 6.46 18.82 -5.76
C SER A 72 7.02 19.73 -6.87
N MET A 73 8.20 20.35 -6.70
CA MET A 73 8.85 21.14 -7.76
C MET A 73 9.19 20.27 -8.98
N LEU A 74 9.34 18.96 -8.80
CA LEU A 74 9.64 18.01 -9.86
C LEU A 74 8.38 17.47 -10.56
N ALA A 75 7.18 17.88 -10.16
CA ALA A 75 5.92 17.29 -10.62
C ALA A 75 5.80 17.18 -12.15
N SER A 76 6.19 18.23 -12.90
CA SER A 76 6.14 18.24 -14.37
C SER A 76 7.11 17.25 -15.03
N GLN A 77 8.13 16.81 -14.30
CA GLN A 77 9.17 15.90 -14.77
C GLN A 77 8.88 14.44 -14.38
N VAL A 78 7.88 14.16 -13.54
CA VAL A 78 7.54 12.79 -13.12
C VAL A 78 7.10 11.89 -14.29
N PRO A 79 6.27 12.35 -15.25
CA PRO A 79 5.84 11.49 -16.36
C PRO A 79 7.01 10.93 -17.20
N GLN A 80 8.03 11.75 -17.48
CA GLN A 80 9.22 11.26 -18.21
C GLN A 80 10.09 10.32 -17.38
N ILE A 81 10.14 10.48 -16.05
CA ILE A 81 10.84 9.54 -15.16
C ILE A 81 10.17 8.18 -15.27
N LEU A 82 8.84 8.13 -15.08
CA LEU A 82 8.06 6.89 -15.17
C LEU A 82 8.19 6.25 -16.56
N ALA A 83 8.04 7.02 -17.64
CA ALA A 83 8.19 6.52 -19.01
C ALA A 83 9.57 5.88 -19.27
N ALA A 84 10.63 6.43 -18.68
CA ALA A 84 11.98 5.92 -18.87
C ALA A 84 12.27 4.65 -18.06
N VAL A 85 11.82 4.57 -16.81
CA VAL A 85 12.30 3.55 -15.87
C VAL A 85 11.25 2.58 -15.36
N PHE A 86 9.95 2.87 -15.46
CA PHE A 86 8.93 2.10 -14.77
C PHE A 86 8.77 0.68 -15.36
N GLU A 87 8.20 0.58 -16.56
CA GLU A 87 7.87 -0.69 -17.20
C GLU A 87 9.10 -1.55 -17.40
N CYS A 88 10.17 -0.94 -17.94
CA CYS A 88 11.39 -1.67 -18.27
C CYS A 88 12.12 -2.23 -17.04
N THR A 89 11.98 -1.60 -15.86
CA THR A 89 12.52 -2.14 -14.61
C THR A 89 11.59 -3.18 -14.02
N LEU A 90 10.27 -2.95 -14.05
CA LEU A 90 9.29 -3.89 -13.52
C LEU A 90 9.41 -5.25 -14.22
N GLU A 91 9.54 -5.27 -15.55
CA GLU A 91 9.78 -6.48 -16.34
C GLU A 91 11.07 -7.24 -15.98
N MET A 92 12.06 -6.55 -15.39
CA MET A 92 13.30 -7.19 -14.94
C MET A 92 13.12 -7.87 -13.59
N ILE A 93 12.39 -7.25 -12.67
CA ILE A 93 12.30 -7.68 -11.28
C ILE A 93 11.13 -8.62 -11.00
N ASN A 94 10.10 -8.64 -11.87
CA ASN A 94 8.88 -9.43 -11.70
C ASN A 94 8.96 -10.86 -12.29
N LYS A 95 9.96 -11.17 -13.12
CA LYS A 95 10.13 -12.50 -13.75
C LYS A 95 10.91 -13.49 -12.89
N ASP A 96 11.87 -12.98 -12.12
CA ASP A 96 12.78 -13.77 -11.30
C ASP A 96 12.91 -13.07 -9.93
N MET A 97 12.51 -13.78 -8.88
CA MET A 97 12.44 -13.25 -7.52
C MET A 97 13.80 -13.01 -6.87
N GLU A 98 14.88 -13.55 -7.45
CA GLU A 98 16.25 -13.43 -6.93
C GLU A 98 17.12 -12.50 -7.79
N ALA A 99 16.85 -12.43 -9.09
CA ALA A 99 17.59 -11.56 -10.00
C ALA A 99 17.39 -10.06 -9.66
N PHE A 100 18.40 -9.25 -10.02
CA PHE A 100 18.40 -7.79 -9.92
C PHE A 100 17.97 -7.20 -8.56
N PRO A 101 18.54 -7.65 -7.42
CA PRO A 101 18.12 -7.20 -6.09
C PRO A 101 18.34 -5.70 -5.83
N GLU A 102 19.41 -5.12 -6.39
CA GLU A 102 19.66 -3.67 -6.32
C GLU A 102 18.61 -2.87 -7.10
N HIS A 103 18.22 -3.33 -8.30
CA HIS A 103 17.16 -2.68 -9.08
C HIS A 103 15.84 -2.75 -8.34
N ARG A 104 15.48 -3.91 -7.79
CA ARG A 104 14.25 -4.10 -7.02
C ARG A 104 14.17 -3.13 -5.85
N THR A 105 15.23 -3.07 -5.04
CA THR A 105 15.30 -2.17 -3.89
C THR A 105 15.17 -0.70 -4.32
N ASN A 106 15.98 -0.26 -5.29
CA ASN A 106 15.99 1.14 -5.71
C ASN A 106 14.72 1.53 -6.48
N PHE A 107 14.08 0.58 -7.18
CA PHE A 107 12.80 0.79 -7.85
C PHE A 107 11.71 1.14 -6.83
N PHE A 108 11.53 0.32 -5.79
CA PHE A 108 10.52 0.62 -4.78
C PHE A 108 10.88 1.85 -3.94
N GLN A 109 12.17 2.16 -3.73
CA GLN A 109 12.57 3.45 -3.14
C GLN A 109 12.20 4.65 -4.01
N LEU A 110 12.25 4.51 -5.35
CA LEU A 110 11.77 5.55 -6.26
C LEU A 110 10.25 5.68 -6.22
N ILE A 111 9.51 4.56 -6.27
CA ILE A 111 8.04 4.58 -6.15
C ILE A 111 7.62 5.19 -4.82
N HIS A 112 8.30 4.84 -3.72
CA HIS A 112 8.04 5.40 -2.39
C HIS A 112 8.27 6.91 -2.35
N ALA A 113 9.42 7.39 -2.84
CA ALA A 113 9.70 8.82 -2.91
C ALA A 113 8.64 9.57 -3.73
N LEU A 114 8.22 9.02 -4.88
CA LEU A 114 7.17 9.61 -5.71
C LEU A 114 5.80 9.63 -5.02
N THR A 115 5.44 8.58 -4.28
CA THR A 115 4.22 8.54 -3.46
C THR A 115 4.25 9.61 -2.38
N VAL A 116 5.37 9.77 -1.67
CA VAL A 116 5.48 10.73 -0.56
C VAL A 116 5.43 12.17 -1.07
N GLU A 117 6.16 12.47 -2.14
CA GLU A 117 6.45 13.83 -2.58
C GLU A 117 5.56 14.34 -3.73
N CYS A 118 5.06 13.41 -4.56
CA CYS A 118 4.42 13.71 -5.85
C CYS A 118 3.10 12.95 -6.07
N PHE A 119 2.41 12.53 -5.00
CA PHE A 119 1.16 11.74 -5.12
C PHE A 119 0.10 12.32 -6.07
N PRO A 120 -0.17 13.64 -6.12
CA PRO A 120 -1.15 14.18 -7.07
C PRO A 120 -0.81 13.87 -8.54
N VAL A 121 0.47 13.72 -8.86
CA VAL A 121 0.90 13.33 -10.22
C VAL A 121 0.52 11.88 -10.51
N PHE A 122 0.64 10.98 -9.54
CA PHE A 122 0.20 9.58 -9.69
C PHE A 122 -1.31 9.48 -9.97
N LEU A 123 -2.11 10.27 -9.27
CA LEU A 123 -3.56 10.29 -9.47
C LEU A 123 -3.97 10.90 -10.82
N ALA A 124 -3.16 11.79 -11.36
CA ALA A 124 -3.38 12.39 -12.68
C ALA A 124 -2.91 11.49 -13.84
N LEU A 125 -2.26 10.35 -13.57
CA LEU A 125 -1.84 9.43 -14.62
C LEU A 125 -3.05 8.78 -15.32
N PRO A 126 -2.88 8.36 -16.59
CA PRO A 126 -3.88 7.50 -17.25
C PRO A 126 -4.21 6.28 -16.41
N GLN A 127 -5.47 5.80 -16.51
CA GLN A 127 -5.98 4.64 -15.76
C GLN A 127 -4.96 3.51 -15.67
N GLU A 128 -4.53 3.05 -16.84
CA GLU A 128 -3.72 1.85 -17.02
C GLU A 128 -2.39 1.96 -16.28
N GLN A 129 -1.76 3.14 -16.33
CA GLN A 129 -0.48 3.39 -15.65
C GLN A 129 -0.64 3.39 -14.13
N LEU A 130 -1.71 4.01 -13.61
CA LEU A 130 -1.97 3.98 -12.17
C LEU A 130 -2.28 2.55 -11.69
N SER A 131 -3.03 1.77 -12.47
CA SER A 131 -3.26 0.34 -12.18
C SER A 131 -1.94 -0.44 -12.09
N TYR A 132 -1.01 -0.25 -13.02
CA TYR A 132 0.30 -0.91 -12.94
C TYR A 132 1.14 -0.50 -11.73
N ILE A 133 1.00 0.73 -11.25
CA ILE A 133 1.64 1.17 -10.00
C ILE A 133 1.04 0.42 -8.80
N ILE A 134 -0.29 0.31 -8.73
CA ILE A 134 -0.97 -0.46 -7.67
C ILE A 134 -0.57 -1.94 -7.73
N ASP A 135 -0.55 -2.55 -8.92
CA ASP A 135 -0.16 -3.95 -9.10
C ASP A 135 1.30 -4.19 -8.69
N ALA A 136 2.21 -3.25 -8.97
CA ALA A 136 3.59 -3.32 -8.53
C ALA A 136 3.72 -3.25 -6.99
N VAL A 137 2.90 -2.43 -6.33
CA VAL A 137 2.85 -2.35 -4.86
C VAL A 137 2.28 -3.63 -4.26
N VAL A 138 1.22 -4.20 -4.85
CA VAL A 138 0.67 -5.51 -4.49
C VAL A 138 1.73 -6.59 -4.57
N TRP A 139 2.43 -6.65 -5.70
CA TRP A 139 3.52 -7.58 -5.91
C TRP A 139 4.63 -7.41 -4.85
N ALA A 140 4.95 -6.18 -4.47
CA ALA A 140 6.00 -5.90 -3.48
C ALA A 140 5.65 -6.43 -2.10
N PHE A 141 4.46 -6.12 -1.57
CA PHE A 141 4.09 -6.58 -0.22
C PHE A 141 3.81 -8.09 -0.13
N GLN A 142 3.58 -8.75 -1.27
CA GLN A 142 3.49 -10.21 -1.39
C GLN A 142 4.84 -10.90 -1.60
N HIS A 143 5.94 -10.16 -1.61
CA HIS A 143 7.26 -10.72 -1.88
C HIS A 143 7.78 -11.53 -0.70
N SER A 144 8.49 -12.62 -0.99
CA SER A 144 9.20 -13.45 0.00
C SER A 144 10.38 -12.76 0.69
N MET A 145 10.88 -11.63 0.18
CA MET A 145 12.00 -10.90 0.75
C MET A 145 11.47 -9.81 1.66
N ARG A 146 11.83 -9.89 2.93
CA ARG A 146 11.35 -8.98 3.98
C ARG A 146 11.48 -7.50 3.63
N ASN A 147 12.65 -7.07 3.16
CA ASN A 147 12.89 -5.66 2.82
C ASN A 147 12.00 -5.16 1.67
N VAL A 148 11.64 -6.03 0.72
CA VAL A 148 10.74 -5.70 -0.39
C VAL A 148 9.29 -5.67 0.08
N ALA A 149 8.92 -6.62 0.94
CA ALA A 149 7.59 -6.65 1.53
C ALA A 149 7.33 -5.42 2.42
N GLU A 150 8.29 -5.06 3.27
CA GLU A 150 8.23 -3.89 4.14
C GLU A 150 8.08 -2.59 3.33
N ILE A 151 8.91 -2.35 2.30
CA ILE A 151 8.77 -1.15 1.47
C ILE A 151 7.47 -1.14 0.66
N GLY A 152 6.98 -2.29 0.21
CA GLY A 152 5.66 -2.40 -0.42
C GLY A 152 4.54 -1.95 0.50
N LEU A 153 4.59 -2.36 1.77
CA LEU A 153 3.62 -1.94 2.80
C LEU A 153 3.80 -0.47 3.18
N ASP A 154 5.03 0.06 3.25
CA ASP A 154 5.26 1.49 3.47
C ASP A 154 4.65 2.34 2.35
N ILE A 155 4.87 1.95 1.09
CA ILE A 155 4.24 2.62 -0.05
C ILE A 155 2.71 2.57 0.07
N LEU A 156 2.13 1.40 0.37
CA LEU A 156 0.69 1.27 0.50
C LEU A 156 0.12 2.14 1.63
N LYS A 157 0.78 2.15 2.79
CA LYS A 157 0.38 3.00 3.93
C LYS A 157 0.40 4.47 3.56
N ASP A 158 1.47 4.93 2.93
CA ASP A 158 1.59 6.32 2.49
C ASP A 158 0.58 6.66 1.39
N MET A 159 0.31 5.74 0.45
CA MET A 159 -0.76 5.94 -0.53
C MET A 159 -2.12 6.13 0.15
N LEU A 160 -2.49 5.26 1.10
CA LEU A 160 -3.75 5.35 1.83
C LEU A 160 -3.83 6.64 2.67
N ASP A 161 -2.72 7.03 3.32
CA ASP A 161 -2.60 8.29 4.05
C ASP A 161 -2.83 9.50 3.16
N ARG A 162 -2.19 9.52 1.99
CA ARG A 162 -2.33 10.60 1.02
C ARG A 162 -3.74 10.68 0.48
N VAL A 163 -4.38 9.55 0.18
CA VAL A 163 -5.78 9.52 -0.29
C VAL A 163 -6.74 10.07 0.77
N GLU A 164 -6.55 9.72 2.05
CA GLU A 164 -7.38 10.24 3.15
C GLU A 164 -7.34 11.78 3.25
N HIS A 165 -6.19 12.40 2.94
CA HIS A 165 -6.01 13.85 3.01
C HIS A 165 -6.41 14.59 1.72
N LEU A 166 -6.83 13.89 0.67
CA LEU A 166 -7.26 14.54 -0.57
C LEU A 166 -8.69 15.09 -0.48
N PRO A 167 -8.99 16.13 -1.28
CA PRO A 167 -10.36 16.52 -1.54
C PRO A 167 -11.25 15.34 -1.97
N ARG A 168 -12.51 15.33 -1.52
CA ARG A 168 -13.44 14.22 -1.76
C ARG A 168 -13.65 13.90 -3.25
N ASP A 169 -13.64 14.91 -4.11
CA ASP A 169 -13.73 14.76 -5.57
C ASP A 169 -12.54 13.97 -6.16
N GLN A 170 -11.41 13.88 -5.46
CA GLN A 170 -10.23 13.12 -5.88
C GLN A 170 -10.09 11.79 -5.12
N SER A 171 -10.41 11.74 -3.82
CA SER A 171 -10.30 10.51 -3.02
C SER A 171 -11.38 9.48 -3.35
N GLN A 172 -12.62 9.91 -3.59
CA GLN A 172 -13.72 8.97 -3.88
C GLN A 172 -13.50 8.15 -5.17
N PRO A 173 -13.06 8.74 -6.30
CA PRO A 173 -12.70 7.95 -7.49
C PRO A 173 -11.59 6.93 -7.23
N PHE A 174 -10.59 7.26 -6.41
CA PHE A 174 -9.55 6.32 -6.02
C PHE A 174 -10.15 5.14 -5.25
N TYR A 175 -10.96 5.40 -4.22
CA TYR A 175 -11.60 4.35 -3.43
C TYR A 175 -12.51 3.47 -4.29
N LYS A 176 -13.37 4.08 -5.11
CA LYS A 176 -14.28 3.34 -6.00
C LYS A 176 -13.53 2.34 -6.88
N ARG A 177 -12.34 2.71 -7.32
CA ARG A 177 -11.58 1.92 -8.29
C ARG A 177 -10.64 0.90 -7.66
N PHE A 178 -9.96 1.24 -6.58
CA PHE A 178 -8.85 0.44 -6.06
C PHE A 178 -9.09 -0.16 -4.68
N TYR A 179 -10.07 0.33 -3.92
CA TYR A 179 -10.29 -0.12 -2.54
C TYR A 179 -10.51 -1.63 -2.44
N MET A 180 -11.41 -2.19 -3.26
CA MET A 180 -11.72 -3.62 -3.25
C MET A 180 -10.50 -4.47 -3.60
N GLN A 181 -9.76 -4.09 -4.63
CA GLN A 181 -8.54 -4.78 -5.05
C GLN A 181 -7.49 -4.78 -3.92
N ILE A 182 -7.23 -3.62 -3.33
CA ILE A 182 -6.26 -3.49 -2.23
C ILE A 182 -6.69 -4.33 -1.02
N LEU A 183 -7.96 -4.23 -0.61
CA LEU A 183 -8.49 -4.99 0.51
C LEU A 183 -8.35 -6.50 0.30
N GLN A 184 -8.70 -7.01 -0.88
CA GLN A 184 -8.56 -8.42 -1.23
C GLN A 184 -7.12 -8.91 -1.10
N HIS A 185 -6.15 -8.19 -1.68
CA HIS A 185 -4.75 -8.60 -1.62
C HIS A 185 -4.16 -8.53 -0.21
N VAL A 186 -4.53 -7.52 0.58
CA VAL A 186 -4.11 -7.40 1.98
C VAL A 186 -4.70 -8.55 2.81
N LEU A 187 -5.99 -8.84 2.66
CA LEU A 187 -6.64 -9.96 3.35
C LEU A 187 -6.06 -11.32 2.94
N ALA A 188 -5.73 -11.52 1.66
CA ALA A 188 -5.10 -12.74 1.19
C ALA A 188 -3.75 -13.00 1.86
N VAL A 189 -2.93 -11.95 2.06
CA VAL A 189 -1.65 -12.10 2.77
C VAL A 189 -1.86 -12.30 4.27
N VAL A 190 -2.80 -11.59 4.86
CA VAL A 190 -3.17 -11.73 6.28
C VAL A 190 -3.73 -13.12 6.59
N ALA A 191 -4.43 -13.73 5.65
CA ALA A 191 -4.94 -15.10 5.71
C ALA A 191 -3.86 -16.17 5.56
N ASP A 192 -2.66 -15.82 5.09
CA ASP A 192 -1.54 -16.75 4.91
C ASP A 192 -0.47 -16.51 5.98
N SER A 193 -0.42 -17.41 6.96
CA SER A 193 0.56 -17.32 8.03
C SER A 193 2.02 -17.30 7.55
N SER A 194 2.34 -17.93 6.41
CA SER A 194 3.71 -17.92 5.89
C SER A 194 4.08 -16.54 5.34
N GLN A 195 3.15 -15.88 4.65
CA GLN A 195 3.35 -14.57 4.02
C GLN A 195 3.29 -13.43 5.02
N VAL A 196 2.32 -13.44 5.94
CA VAL A 196 2.15 -12.35 6.93
C VAL A 196 3.38 -12.16 7.82
N HIS A 197 4.14 -13.24 8.08
CA HIS A 197 5.35 -13.20 8.89
C HIS A 197 6.58 -12.64 8.16
N VAL A 198 6.54 -12.51 6.82
CA VAL A 198 7.66 -11.96 6.05
C VAL A 198 7.95 -10.52 6.43
N ALA A 199 6.93 -9.65 6.42
CA ALA A 199 7.03 -8.26 6.91
C ALA A 199 6.67 -8.16 8.41
N GLY A 200 5.75 -8.99 8.89
CA GLY A 200 5.30 -9.02 10.28
C GLY A 200 3.95 -8.34 10.50
N LEU A 201 3.23 -8.81 11.53
CA LEU A 201 1.84 -8.43 11.81
C LEU A 201 1.64 -6.92 12.05
N THR A 202 2.65 -6.21 12.55
CA THR A 202 2.52 -4.77 12.85
C THR A 202 2.23 -3.94 11.60
N TYR A 203 2.84 -4.27 10.46
CA TYR A 203 2.58 -3.57 9.19
C TYR A 203 1.14 -3.83 8.73
N TYR A 204 0.70 -5.09 8.75
CA TYR A 204 -0.65 -5.46 8.34
C TYR A 204 -1.71 -4.89 9.26
N ALA A 205 -1.46 -4.84 10.57
CA ALA A 205 -2.37 -4.19 11.51
C ALA A 205 -2.56 -2.71 11.18
N GLU A 206 -1.48 -2.00 10.83
CA GLU A 206 -1.57 -0.58 10.43
C GLU A 206 -2.37 -0.39 9.14
N VAL A 207 -2.08 -1.21 8.11
CA VAL A 207 -2.79 -1.15 6.82
C VAL A 207 -4.28 -1.50 6.99
N LEU A 208 -4.60 -2.54 7.75
CA LEU A 208 -5.99 -2.93 8.02
C LEU A 208 -6.73 -1.85 8.80
N CYS A 209 -6.11 -1.23 9.81
CA CYS A 209 -6.72 -0.08 10.49
C CYS A 209 -7.10 1.01 9.48
N ARG A 210 -6.18 1.38 8.57
CA ARG A 210 -6.46 2.40 7.53
C ARG A 210 -7.58 1.97 6.57
N LEU A 211 -7.59 0.73 6.10
CA LEU A 211 -8.60 0.22 5.17
C LEU A 211 -10.00 0.17 5.81
N PHE A 212 -10.13 -0.44 6.99
CA PHE A 212 -11.42 -0.55 7.66
C PHE A 212 -11.91 0.79 8.20
N LYS A 213 -11.01 1.71 8.61
CA LYS A 213 -11.36 3.11 8.92
C LYS A 213 -11.87 3.84 7.68
N ALA A 214 -11.22 3.65 6.53
CA ALA A 214 -11.67 4.27 5.29
C ALA A 214 -13.08 3.80 4.91
N CYS A 215 -13.34 2.49 4.97
CA CYS A 215 -14.66 1.93 4.71
C CYS A 215 -15.76 2.47 5.64
N GLU A 216 -15.46 2.61 6.93
CA GLU A 216 -16.47 3.02 7.92
C GLU A 216 -16.72 4.55 7.90
N PHE A 217 -15.71 5.37 7.59
CA PHE A 217 -15.81 6.82 7.79
C PHE A 217 -15.50 7.70 6.57
N LEU A 218 -14.73 7.21 5.60
CA LEU A 218 -14.18 8.04 4.52
C LEU A 218 -14.84 7.79 3.16
N ILE A 219 -15.21 6.55 2.87
CA ILE A 219 -15.74 6.13 1.57
C ILE A 219 -17.26 6.36 1.54
N THR A 220 -17.68 7.34 0.75
CA THR A 220 -19.09 7.69 0.53
C THR A 220 -19.63 7.23 -0.82
N VAL A 221 -18.74 6.98 -1.79
CA VAL A 221 -19.12 6.36 -3.08
C VAL A 221 -19.52 4.91 -2.84
N PRO A 222 -20.60 4.39 -3.46
CA PRO A 222 -21.03 3.01 -3.27
C PRO A 222 -19.97 2.05 -3.80
N LEU A 223 -19.51 1.12 -2.98
CA LEU A 223 -18.58 0.06 -3.39
C LEU A 223 -19.31 -1.06 -4.13
N ASN A 224 -20.56 -1.35 -3.76
CA ASN A 224 -21.41 -2.32 -4.45
C ASN A 224 -22.08 -1.68 -5.68
N ASP A 225 -21.61 -2.04 -6.88
CA ASP A 225 -22.23 -1.59 -8.14
C ASP A 225 -23.61 -2.22 -8.40
N GLU A 226 -23.85 -3.43 -7.91
CA GLU A 226 -25.11 -4.15 -8.11
C GLU A 226 -26.23 -3.63 -7.20
N ASN A 227 -25.87 -3.19 -5.99
CA ASN A 227 -26.79 -2.57 -5.04
C ASN A 227 -26.19 -1.30 -4.40
N PRO A 228 -26.25 -0.15 -5.10
CA PRO A 228 -25.69 1.11 -4.60
C PRO A 228 -26.36 1.68 -3.34
N LYS A 229 -27.49 1.11 -2.90
CA LYS A 229 -28.19 1.51 -1.68
C LYS A 229 -27.67 0.78 -0.44
N GLN A 230 -26.93 -0.31 -0.61
CA GLN A 230 -26.31 -1.03 0.49
C GLN A 230 -25.21 -0.17 1.11
N SER A 231 -25.10 -0.18 2.44
CA SER A 231 -24.00 0.50 3.11
C SER A 231 -22.66 -0.15 2.72
N ASN A 232 -21.60 0.63 2.63
CA ASN A 232 -20.27 0.10 2.31
C ASN A 232 -19.80 -0.89 3.39
N VAL A 233 -20.12 -0.65 4.66
CA VAL A 233 -19.79 -1.55 5.78
C VAL A 233 -20.46 -2.91 5.61
N ASP A 234 -21.77 -2.94 5.32
CA ASP A 234 -22.50 -4.18 5.12
C ASP A 234 -21.99 -4.95 3.90
N TYR A 235 -21.73 -4.25 2.80
CA TYR A 235 -21.18 -4.87 1.60
C TYR A 235 -19.82 -5.52 1.86
N ILE A 236 -18.90 -4.81 2.52
CA ILE A 236 -17.58 -5.37 2.86
C ILE A 236 -17.70 -6.52 3.84
N TYR A 237 -18.60 -6.44 4.81
CA TYR A 237 -18.86 -7.53 5.74
C TYR A 237 -19.30 -8.80 5.00
N GLU A 238 -20.33 -8.70 4.16
CA GLU A 238 -20.86 -9.82 3.36
C GLU A 238 -19.80 -10.37 2.40
N TYR A 239 -19.04 -9.48 1.76
CA TYR A 239 -17.97 -9.84 0.84
C TYR A 239 -16.90 -10.69 1.53
N ILE A 240 -16.37 -10.24 2.67
CA ILE A 240 -15.35 -10.98 3.43
C ILE A 240 -15.92 -12.29 3.97
N ALA A 241 -17.14 -12.29 4.50
CA ALA A 241 -17.79 -13.50 5.00
C ALA A 241 -17.90 -14.57 3.89
N SER A 242 -18.28 -14.16 2.67
CA SER A 242 -18.38 -15.07 1.53
C SER A 242 -17.04 -15.71 1.16
N ILE A 243 -15.94 -14.94 1.21
CA ILE A 243 -14.59 -15.45 0.93
C ILE A 243 -14.14 -16.39 2.04
N PHE A 244 -14.35 -16.01 3.30
CA PHE A 244 -13.84 -16.74 4.46
C PHE A 244 -14.53 -18.10 4.61
N VAL A 245 -15.85 -18.19 4.37
CA VAL A 245 -16.57 -19.47 4.35
C VAL A 245 -16.04 -20.41 3.27
N GLN A 246 -15.65 -19.86 2.10
CA GLN A 246 -15.10 -20.66 1.01
C GLN A 246 -13.65 -21.12 1.29
N HIS A 247 -12.83 -20.28 1.93
CA HIS A 247 -11.41 -20.56 2.16
C HIS A 247 -11.12 -21.35 3.44
N PHE A 248 -11.91 -21.15 4.50
CA PHE A 248 -11.67 -21.73 5.81
C PHE A 248 -12.78 -22.71 6.19
N THR A 249 -12.54 -23.99 5.96
CA THR A 249 -13.49 -25.06 6.28
C THR A 249 -13.53 -25.43 7.76
N ASN A 250 -12.55 -24.97 8.54
CA ASN A 250 -12.43 -25.20 9.97
C ASN A 250 -13.08 -24.11 10.83
N LEU A 251 -13.51 -22.98 10.24
CA LEU A 251 -14.16 -21.89 10.97
C LEU A 251 -15.69 -22.00 10.90
N THR A 252 -16.37 -21.74 12.02
CA THR A 252 -17.82 -21.61 12.08
C THR A 252 -18.28 -20.25 11.56
N GLU A 253 -19.55 -20.14 11.13
CA GLU A 253 -20.12 -18.84 10.71
C GLU A 253 -20.08 -17.80 11.85
N ALA A 254 -20.22 -18.24 13.10
CA ALA A 254 -20.12 -17.37 14.27
C ALA A 254 -18.69 -16.84 14.45
N GLN A 255 -17.67 -17.70 14.31
CA GLN A 255 -16.26 -17.30 14.35
C GLN A 255 -15.94 -16.29 13.25
N ILE A 256 -16.35 -16.55 12.00
CA ILE A 256 -16.15 -15.63 10.87
C ILE A 256 -16.80 -14.27 11.16
N ARG A 257 -18.02 -14.26 11.69
CA ARG A 257 -18.71 -13.04 12.11
C ARG A 257 -17.92 -12.24 13.14
N VAL A 258 -17.44 -12.89 14.20
CA VAL A 258 -16.63 -12.25 15.25
C VAL A 258 -15.31 -11.70 14.68
N ILE A 259 -14.65 -12.44 13.80
CA ILE A 259 -13.42 -12.01 13.13
C ILE A 259 -13.65 -10.73 12.33
N ILE A 260 -14.70 -10.68 11.50
CA ILE A 260 -14.99 -9.52 10.66
C ILE A 260 -15.39 -8.31 11.51
N LYS A 261 -16.24 -8.50 12.53
CA LYS A 261 -16.60 -7.44 13.49
C LYS A 261 -15.36 -6.83 14.17
N GLY A 262 -14.38 -7.65 14.52
CA GLY A 262 -13.14 -7.18 15.12
C GLY A 262 -12.32 -6.27 14.20
N PHE A 263 -12.29 -6.54 12.88
CA PHE A 263 -11.60 -5.65 11.94
C PHE A 263 -12.18 -4.23 11.92
N PHE A 264 -13.50 -4.08 11.98
CA PHE A 264 -14.13 -2.78 12.11
C PHE A 264 -13.95 -2.18 13.51
N SER A 265 -14.05 -2.98 14.56
CA SER A 265 -14.01 -2.48 15.95
C SER A 265 -12.63 -1.96 16.34
N PHE A 266 -11.56 -2.62 15.88
CA PHE A 266 -10.19 -2.24 16.17
C PHE A 266 -9.55 -1.30 15.11
N ASN A 267 -10.33 -0.76 14.17
CA ASN A 267 -9.77 0.04 13.07
C ASN A 267 -9.10 1.36 13.49
N THR A 268 -9.28 1.80 14.73
CA THR A 268 -8.58 2.94 15.35
C THR A 268 -7.57 2.54 16.43
N ASP A 269 -7.43 1.25 16.73
CA ASP A 269 -6.50 0.71 17.72
C ASP A 269 -5.58 -0.33 17.08
N GLN A 270 -4.39 0.13 16.67
CA GLN A 270 -3.38 -0.74 16.05
C GLN A 270 -2.92 -1.88 16.99
N GLY A 271 -2.91 -1.63 18.30
CA GLY A 271 -2.54 -2.64 19.30
C GLY A 271 -3.57 -3.76 19.35
N GLY A 272 -4.84 -3.40 19.46
CA GLY A 272 -6.00 -4.29 19.38
C GLY A 272 -6.06 -5.04 18.05
N MET A 273 -5.93 -4.35 16.92
CA MET A 273 -5.92 -4.96 15.58
C MET A 273 -4.81 -6.01 15.44
N ARG A 274 -3.59 -5.71 15.92
CA ARG A 274 -2.47 -6.67 15.88
C ARG A 274 -2.75 -7.91 16.72
N ASN A 275 -3.37 -7.77 17.89
CA ASN A 275 -3.75 -8.91 18.73
C ASN A 275 -4.86 -9.72 18.06
N HIS A 276 -5.90 -9.04 17.55
CA HIS A 276 -6.99 -9.67 16.80
C HIS A 276 -6.49 -10.50 15.62
N LEU A 277 -5.52 -9.97 14.87
CA LEU A 277 -4.84 -10.69 13.79
C LEU A 277 -4.07 -11.92 14.25
N ARG A 278 -3.36 -11.82 15.38
CA ARG A 278 -2.62 -12.95 15.94
C ARG A 278 -3.59 -14.09 16.26
N ASP A 279 -4.71 -13.78 16.89
CA ASP A 279 -5.68 -14.80 17.28
C ASP A 279 -6.41 -15.37 16.06
N PHE A 280 -6.72 -14.54 15.05
CA PHE A 280 -7.24 -15.01 13.76
C PHE A 280 -6.28 -16.05 13.13
N LEU A 281 -4.98 -15.76 13.10
CA LEU A 281 -3.96 -16.68 12.57
C LEU A 281 -3.83 -17.98 13.35
N VAL A 282 -4.14 -17.98 14.66
CA VAL A 282 -4.19 -19.20 15.47
C VAL A 282 -5.42 -20.01 15.10
N GLN A 283 -6.61 -19.38 15.05
CA GLN A 283 -7.87 -20.06 14.73
C GLN A 283 -7.83 -20.73 13.36
N ILE A 284 -7.26 -20.10 12.34
CA ILE A 284 -7.17 -20.72 11.00
C ILE A 284 -6.19 -21.91 10.95
N LYS A 285 -5.24 -22.03 11.89
CA LYS A 285 -4.27 -23.15 11.96
C LYS A 285 -4.80 -24.34 12.74
N GLU A 286 -5.74 -24.13 13.65
CA GLU A 286 -6.34 -25.19 14.45
C GLU A 286 -7.25 -26.03 13.53
N PHE A 287 -6.72 -27.17 13.09
CA PHE A 287 -7.51 -28.22 12.44
C PHE A 287 -8.26 -28.96 13.55
N ASN A 288 -9.54 -28.64 13.72
CA ASN A 288 -10.51 -29.22 14.65
C ASN A 288 -10.04 -30.48 15.40
N GLY A 289 -9.48 -30.26 16.58
CA GLY A 289 -9.28 -31.25 17.62
C GLY A 289 -9.62 -30.61 18.96
N GLU A 290 -10.86 -30.85 19.41
CA GLU A 290 -11.42 -30.41 20.71
C GLU A 290 -11.91 -28.95 20.81
N ASP A 291 -13.15 -28.76 20.32
CA ASP A 291 -14.32 -28.02 20.85
C ASP A 291 -14.16 -27.16 22.14
N THR A 292 -13.13 -26.32 22.22
CA THR A 292 -12.93 -25.34 23.31
C THR A 292 -12.88 -23.90 22.80
N SER A 293 -12.90 -23.69 21.49
CA SER A 293 -12.92 -22.35 20.88
C SER A 293 -14.23 -21.61 21.13
N ASP A 294 -15.35 -22.33 21.25
CA ASP A 294 -16.67 -21.77 21.57
C ASP A 294 -16.72 -21.11 22.96
N LEU A 295 -15.92 -21.58 23.93
CA LEU A 295 -15.87 -21.03 25.29
C LEU A 295 -15.36 -19.59 25.36
N PHE A 296 -14.56 -19.14 24.38
CA PHE A 296 -13.99 -17.79 24.34
C PHE A 296 -14.70 -16.87 23.34
N LEU A 297 -15.69 -17.37 22.58
CA LEU A 297 -16.41 -16.57 21.60
C LEU A 297 -17.25 -15.48 22.26
N GLU A 298 -17.99 -15.82 23.32
CA GLU A 298 -18.81 -14.85 24.05
C GLU A 298 -17.96 -13.74 24.70
N GLU A 299 -16.82 -14.10 25.31
CA GLU A 299 -15.89 -13.15 25.91
C GLU A 299 -15.31 -12.20 24.86
N ARG A 300 -14.89 -12.74 23.71
CA ARG A 300 -14.35 -11.95 22.61
C ARG A 300 -15.40 -11.05 21.97
N GLU A 301 -16.63 -11.55 21.80
CA GLU A 301 -17.73 -10.72 21.30
C GLU A 301 -18.04 -9.57 22.26
N ALA A 302 -18.04 -9.82 23.59
CA ALA A 302 -18.21 -8.77 24.59
C ALA A 302 -17.08 -7.72 24.57
N GLU A 303 -15.83 -8.15 24.39
CA GLU A 303 -14.69 -7.23 24.24
C GLU A 303 -14.85 -6.35 22.99
N ILE A 304 -15.14 -6.95 21.84
CA ILE A 304 -15.35 -6.25 20.57
C ILE A 304 -16.49 -5.25 20.69
N GLN A 305 -17.62 -5.64 21.30
CA GLN A 305 -18.75 -4.74 21.56
C GLN A 305 -18.36 -3.57 22.47
N ALA A 306 -17.58 -3.82 23.53
CA ALA A 306 -17.12 -2.78 24.43
C ALA A 306 -16.16 -1.79 23.74
N VAL A 307 -15.28 -2.28 22.86
CA VAL A 307 -14.38 -1.45 22.05
C VAL A 307 -15.17 -0.60 21.05
N GLN A 308 -16.13 -1.20 20.33
CA GLN A 308 -16.99 -0.45 19.41
C GLN A 308 -17.83 0.60 20.16
N ALA A 309 -18.38 0.28 21.33
CA ALA A 309 -19.14 1.24 22.13
C ALA A 309 -18.27 2.43 22.58
N LYS A 310 -17.01 2.17 23.00
CA LYS A 310 -16.05 3.24 23.33
C LYS A 310 -15.69 4.08 22.10
N LYS A 311 -15.50 3.43 20.94
CA LYS A 311 -15.20 4.11 19.67
C LYS A 311 -16.34 5.07 19.28
N ASN A 312 -17.58 4.59 19.34
CA ASN A 312 -18.78 5.37 19.03
C ASN A 312 -19.03 6.54 20.00
N ALA A 313 -18.47 6.49 21.22
CA ALA A 313 -18.60 7.58 22.19
C ALA A 313 -17.67 8.78 21.89
N VAL A 314 -16.70 8.65 20.97
CA VAL A 314 -15.80 9.73 20.58
C VAL A 314 -16.46 10.58 19.48
N PRO A 315 -16.60 11.91 19.67
CA PRO A 315 -17.16 12.78 18.64
C PRO A 315 -16.40 12.67 17.29
N GLY A 316 -17.14 12.46 16.20
CA GLY A 316 -16.58 12.27 14.86
C GLY A 316 -16.23 10.81 14.50
N MET A 317 -16.44 9.86 15.41
CA MET A 317 -16.24 8.40 15.18
C MET A 317 -17.58 7.63 15.08
N LEU A 318 -18.70 8.35 14.92
CA LEU A 318 -19.99 7.75 14.57
C LEU A 318 -20.06 7.58 13.05
N ASP A 319 -20.51 6.42 12.59
CA ASP A 319 -20.80 6.19 11.18
C ASP A 319 -21.76 7.30 10.68
N PRO A 320 -21.36 8.09 9.67
CA PRO A 320 -22.20 9.16 9.12
C PRO A 320 -23.58 8.69 8.65
N ASN A 321 -23.72 7.40 8.29
CA ASN A 321 -25.01 6.82 7.87
C ASN A 321 -25.91 6.44 9.05
N ASN A 322 -25.38 6.39 10.27
CA ASN A 322 -26.14 6.12 11.50
C ASN A 322 -26.53 7.40 12.26
N ILE A 323 -26.13 8.58 11.76
CA ILE A 323 -26.64 9.86 12.25
C ILE A 323 -28.03 10.03 11.64
N VAL A 324 -29.05 9.55 12.33
CA VAL A 324 -30.43 9.99 12.07
C VAL A 324 -30.44 11.48 12.39
N ASP A 325 -30.65 12.34 11.40
CA ASP A 325 -30.79 13.78 11.61
C ASP A 325 -31.90 14.00 12.66
N GLU A 326 -31.51 14.46 13.87
CA GLU A 326 -32.46 14.84 14.93
C GLU A 326 -33.39 16.00 14.52
N ASP A 327 -33.16 16.60 13.34
CA ASP A 327 -33.99 17.66 12.75
C ASP A 327 -35.23 17.16 11.98
N GLU A 328 -35.42 15.84 11.79
CA GLU A 328 -36.67 15.29 11.23
C GLU A 328 -37.73 14.90 12.30
N MET A 329 -37.45 15.10 13.60
CA MET A 329 -38.39 14.85 14.71
C MET A 329 -38.75 16.10 15.53
N ARG A 330 -38.88 17.27 14.90
CA ARG A 330 -39.48 18.45 15.56
C ARG A 330 -40.59 19.11 14.76
#